data_AF-A0A244ESF8-F1
#
_entry.id   AF-A0A244ESF8-F1
#
_cell.length_a   1.000
_cell.length_b   1.000
_cell.length_c   1.000
_cell.angle_alpha   90.00
_cell.angle_beta   90.00
_cell.angle_gamma   90.00
#
_symmetry.space_group_name_H-M   'P 1'
#
loop_
_entity.id
_entity.type
_entity.pdbx_description
1 polymer ?
#
loop_
_entity_poly.entity_id
_entity_poly.type
_entity_poly.pdbx_seq_one_letter_code
_entity_poly.pdbx_strand_id
1 'polypeptide(L)'
;MAYGSITDFMHDVGDGVGEFLRDEEKQDFTPLRLDEIVKNYIDERGFLSIFILSRQVNAYIKKNVTAQGLAYVDPPFGQETSFPEDYFEGDLYVFLTNVLTLLDLETKRRVREFFRLNRTV
;
A
#
# COMPACT_ATOMS: atom_id res chain seq x y z
N MET A 1 -0.28 -5.35 -17.20
CA MET A 1 -0.49 -3.88 -17.24
C MET A 1 0.64 -3.20 -16.47
N ALA A 2 1.02 -1.96 -16.82
CA ALA A 2 1.93 -1.19 -15.96
C ALA A 2 1.20 -0.91 -14.63
N TYR A 3 1.93 -1.00 -13.51
CA TYR A 3 1.41 -0.67 -12.17
C TYR A 3 0.28 -1.54 -11.59
N GLY A 4 0.04 -2.75 -12.13
CA GLY A 4 -1.05 -3.62 -11.65
C GLY A 4 -0.99 -3.95 -10.16
N SER A 5 0.20 -4.08 -9.57
CA SER A 5 0.33 -4.34 -8.13
C SER A 5 0.02 -3.10 -7.28
N ILE A 6 0.22 -1.88 -7.80
CA ILE A 6 -0.25 -0.66 -7.14
C ILE A 6 -1.77 -0.62 -7.22
N THR A 7 -2.37 -0.90 -8.38
CA THR A 7 -3.83 -0.94 -8.53
C THR A 7 -4.46 -1.93 -7.56
N ASP A 8 -3.97 -3.18 -7.53
CA ASP A 8 -4.46 -4.19 -6.59
C ASP A 8 -4.32 -3.72 -5.14
N PHE A 9 -3.14 -3.19 -4.77
CA PHE A 9 -2.91 -2.67 -3.43
C PHE A 9 -3.85 -1.51 -3.07
N MET A 10 -4.16 -0.61 -4.01
CA MET A 10 -5.10 0.47 -3.79
C MET A 10 -6.52 -0.03 -3.57
N HIS A 11 -6.93 -1.13 -4.20
CA HIS A 11 -8.20 -1.77 -3.86
C HIS A 11 -8.16 -2.37 -2.44
N ASP A 12 -7.08 -3.04 -2.04
CA ASP A 12 -6.94 -3.54 -0.67
C ASP A 12 -6.95 -2.40 0.37
N VAL A 13 -6.40 -1.23 0.01
CA VAL A 13 -6.48 -0.01 0.83
C VAL A 13 -7.91 0.49 0.90
N GLY A 14 -8.63 0.54 -0.23
CA GLY A 14 -10.02 0.99 -0.29
C GLY A 14 -10.94 0.10 0.53
N ASP A 15 -10.78 -1.22 0.43
CA ASP A 15 -11.47 -2.19 1.28
C ASP A 15 -11.12 -1.99 2.76
N GLY A 16 -9.82 -1.80 3.06
CA GLY A 16 -9.33 -1.63 4.43
C GLY A 16 -9.83 -0.36 5.12
N VAL A 17 -10.03 0.73 4.38
CA VAL A 17 -10.54 2.01 4.92
C VAL A 17 -12.04 2.19 4.71
N GLY A 18 -12.69 1.24 4.05
CA GLY A 18 -14.12 1.26 3.77
C GLY A 18 -14.51 2.27 2.70
N GLU A 19 -13.60 2.67 1.81
CA GLU A 19 -13.86 3.63 0.72
C GLU A 19 -15.06 3.20 -0.14
N PHE A 20 -15.15 1.89 -0.44
CA PHE A 20 -16.19 1.32 -1.30
C PHE A 20 -17.50 1.00 -0.59
N LEU A 21 -17.60 1.27 0.71
CA LEU A 21 -18.82 1.08 1.49
C LEU A 21 -19.78 2.25 1.29
N ARG A 22 -21.08 1.97 1.37
CA ARG A 22 -22.10 3.03 1.42
C ARG A 22 -22.05 3.77 2.76
N ASP A 23 -22.60 4.97 2.80
CA ASP A 23 -22.60 5.80 4.00
C ASP A 23 -23.27 5.11 5.21
N GLU A 24 -24.30 4.28 4.98
CA GLU A 24 -24.93 3.51 6.05
C GLU A 24 -24.00 2.41 6.60
N GLU A 25 -23.21 1.77 5.72
CA GLU A 25 -22.27 0.71 6.07
C GLU A 25 -21.03 1.28 6.78
N LYS A 26 -20.64 2.52 6.47
CA LYS A 26 -19.51 3.23 7.10
C LYS A 26 -19.75 3.51 8.60
N GLN A 27 -21.00 3.58 9.07
CA GLN A 27 -21.30 3.92 10.47
C GLN A 27 -20.80 2.87 11.48
N ASP A 28 -20.84 1.60 11.11
CA ASP A 28 -20.42 0.48 11.94
C ASP A 28 -19.04 -0.08 11.53
N PHE A 29 -18.40 0.52 10.52
CA PHE A 29 -17.12 0.06 10.00
C PHE A 29 -15.96 0.62 10.82
N THR A 30 -14.97 -0.23 11.12
CA THR A 30 -13.71 0.18 11.76
C THR A 30 -12.60 0.11 10.74
N PRO A 31 -12.09 1.26 10.25
CA PRO A 31 -10.98 1.31 9.31
C PRO A 31 -9.72 0.63 9.85
N LEU A 32 -9.05 -0.11 8.97
CA LEU A 32 -7.73 -0.66 9.22
C LEU A 32 -6.67 0.41 9.13
N ARG A 33 -5.61 0.25 9.93
CA ARG A 33 -4.42 1.10 9.82
C ARG A 33 -3.58 0.67 8.62
N LEU A 34 -2.80 1.59 8.06
CA LEU A 34 -1.96 1.31 6.88
C LEU A 34 -0.98 0.15 7.10
N ASP A 35 -0.42 0.00 8.30
CA ASP A 35 0.45 -1.11 8.67
C ASP A 35 -0.29 -2.46 8.66
N GLU A 36 -1.57 -2.47 9.03
CA GLU A 36 -2.42 -3.68 8.98
C GLU A 36 -2.76 -4.04 7.53
N ILE A 37 -3.11 -3.06 6.70
CA ILE A 37 -3.39 -3.27 5.27
C ILE A 37 -2.15 -3.83 4.57
N VAL A 38 -0.97 -3.23 4.78
CA VAL A 38 0.29 -3.71 4.19
C VAL A 38 0.60 -5.13 4.64
N LYS A 39 0.38 -5.45 5.92
CA LYS A 39 0.59 -6.80 6.43
C LYS A 39 -0.36 -7.80 5.75
N ASN A 40 -1.66 -7.50 5.67
CA ASN A 40 -2.66 -8.36 5.04
C ASN A 40 -2.35 -8.60 3.57
N TYR A 41 -1.98 -7.55 2.82
CA TYR A 41 -1.53 -7.65 1.42
C TYR A 41 -0.44 -8.71 1.23
N ILE A 42 0.56 -8.71 2.10
CA ILE A 42 1.71 -9.62 2.02
C ILE A 42 1.33 -11.01 2.51
N ASP A 43 0.47 -11.13 3.52
CA ASP A 43 -0.03 -12.42 4.00
C ASP A 43 -0.82 -13.16 2.91
N GLU A 44 -1.60 -12.44 2.09
CA GLU A 44 -2.37 -13.01 0.98
C GLU A 44 -1.53 -13.33 -0.25
N ARG A 45 -0.60 -12.44 -0.64
CA ARG A 45 0.15 -12.55 -1.91
C ARG A 45 1.56 -13.11 -1.74
N GLY A 46 2.00 -13.31 -0.51
CA GLY A 46 3.31 -13.85 -0.16
C GLY A 46 4.45 -12.83 -0.28
N PHE A 47 5.64 -13.24 0.18
CA PHE A 47 6.81 -12.36 0.33
C PHE A 47 7.29 -11.67 -0.95
N LEU A 48 7.10 -12.30 -2.12
CA LEU A 48 7.50 -11.73 -3.41
C LEU A 48 6.71 -10.47 -3.79
N SER A 49 5.48 -10.33 -3.27
CA SER A 49 4.62 -9.16 -3.49
C SER A 49 5.30 -7.86 -3.04
N ILE A 50 6.09 -7.92 -1.96
CA ILE A 50 6.83 -6.78 -1.42
C ILE A 50 7.75 -6.17 -2.49
N PHE A 51 8.54 -7.00 -3.15
CA PHE A 51 9.51 -6.53 -4.16
C PHE A 51 8.82 -5.96 -5.39
N ILE A 52 7.72 -6.60 -5.83
CA ILE A 52 6.98 -6.18 -7.00
C ILE A 52 6.30 -4.83 -6.74
N LEU A 53 5.60 -4.69 -5.61
CA LEU A 53 4.93 -3.46 -5.21
C LEU A 53 5.95 -2.34 -5.00
N SER A 54 7.03 -2.59 -4.24
CA SER A 54 8.10 -1.60 -4.01
C SER A 54 8.70 -1.11 -5.31
N ARG A 55 8.97 -2.01 -6.27
CA ARG A 55 9.51 -1.63 -7.58
C ARG A 55 8.54 -0.74 -8.35
N GLN A 56 7.26 -1.09 -8.35
CA GLN A 56 6.24 -0.31 -9.04
C GLN A 56 6.07 1.07 -8.42
N VAL A 57 5.97 1.17 -7.08
CA VAL A 57 5.84 2.45 -6.36
C VAL A 57 7.03 3.36 -6.64
N ASN A 58 8.26 2.85 -6.53
CA ASN A 58 9.46 3.64 -6.85
C ASN A 58 9.48 4.12 -8.31
N ALA A 59 9.10 3.26 -9.25
CA ALA A 59 9.03 3.64 -10.67
C ALA A 59 7.97 4.71 -10.91
N TYR A 60 6.83 4.61 -10.23
CA TYR A 60 5.73 5.58 -10.31
C TYR A 60 6.16 6.95 -9.78
N ILE A 61 6.69 7.00 -8.57
CA ILE A 61 7.19 8.24 -7.93
C ILE A 61 8.21 8.92 -8.83
N LYS A 62 9.21 8.17 -9.30
CA LYS A 62 10.28 8.72 -10.15
C LYS A 62 9.76 9.31 -11.45
N LYS A 63 8.72 8.71 -12.04
CA LYS A 63 8.16 9.14 -13.32
C LYS A 63 7.25 10.36 -13.19
N ASN A 64 6.50 10.45 -12.09
CA ASN A 64 5.37 11.38 -11.99
C ASN A 64 5.53 12.46 -10.91
N VAL A 65 6.67 12.53 -10.23
CA VAL A 65 6.97 13.66 -9.35
C VAL A 65 7.18 14.93 -10.17
N THR A 66 6.54 16.01 -9.73
CA THR A 66 6.59 17.34 -10.35
C THR A 66 7.09 18.37 -9.34
N ALA A 67 7.25 19.62 -9.76
CA ALA A 67 7.58 20.71 -8.85
C ALA A 67 6.50 20.97 -7.78
N GLN A 68 5.27 20.49 -8.01
CA GLN A 68 4.12 20.66 -7.13
C GLN A 68 3.85 19.43 -6.26
N GLY A 69 4.63 18.36 -6.40
CA GLY A 69 4.39 17.08 -5.71
C GLY A 69 4.12 15.93 -6.69
N LEU A 70 3.67 14.80 -6.16
CA LEU A 70 3.40 13.60 -6.95
C LEU A 70 1.99 13.66 -7.55
N ALA A 71 1.88 13.62 -8.88
CA ALA A 71 0.60 13.70 -9.57
C ALA A 71 -0.13 12.34 -9.59
N TYR A 72 -1.47 12.37 -9.48
CA TYR A 72 -2.35 11.24 -9.79
C TYR A 72 -2.48 11.07 -11.31
N VAL A 73 -1.69 10.15 -11.86
CA VAL A 73 -1.67 9.75 -13.27
C VAL A 73 -2.22 8.33 -13.44
N ASP A 74 -3.20 8.18 -14.34
CA ASP A 74 -3.78 6.90 -14.74
C ASP A 74 -2.95 6.18 -15.83
N PRO A 75 -2.64 4.88 -15.69
CA PRO A 75 -2.72 4.06 -14.47
C PRO A 75 -1.53 4.29 -13.52
N PRO A 76 -1.66 3.98 -12.21
CA PRO A 76 -2.73 3.19 -11.57
C PRO A 76 -3.84 4.02 -10.91
N PHE A 77 -3.76 5.35 -10.99
CA PHE A 77 -4.64 6.25 -10.24
C PHE A 77 -5.76 6.81 -11.12
N GLY A 78 -6.97 6.27 -10.93
CA GLY A 78 -8.20 6.67 -11.60
C GLY A 78 -9.28 7.04 -10.58
N GLN A 79 -10.55 6.96 -10.99
CA GLN A 79 -11.69 7.33 -10.11
C GLN A 79 -11.75 6.50 -8.81
N GLU A 80 -11.43 5.20 -8.89
CA GLU A 80 -11.59 4.27 -7.76
C GLU A 80 -10.34 4.16 -6.88
N THR A 81 -9.23 4.80 -7.25
CA THR A 81 -7.93 4.62 -6.58
C THR A 81 -7.29 5.93 -6.12
N SER A 82 -7.95 7.07 -6.35
CA SER A 82 -7.46 8.42 -6.05
C SER A 82 -8.11 9.02 -4.79
N PHE A 83 -8.06 8.30 -3.70
CA PHE A 83 -8.64 8.64 -2.38
C PHE A 83 -7.68 8.61 -1.16
N PRO A 84 -6.37 8.26 -1.23
CA PRO A 84 -5.53 8.13 -0.02
C PRO A 84 -5.56 9.31 0.95
N GLU A 85 -5.66 10.53 0.44
CA GLU A 85 -5.59 11.78 1.23
C GLU A 85 -6.83 12.00 2.10
N ASP A 86 -7.93 11.32 1.78
CA ASP A 86 -9.16 11.36 2.58
C ASP A 86 -9.03 10.52 3.86
N TYR A 87 -8.07 9.59 3.90
CA TYR A 87 -7.94 8.58 4.95
C TYR A 87 -6.59 8.58 5.68
N PHE A 88 -5.54 9.07 5.04
CA PHE A 88 -4.18 9.09 5.58
C PHE A 88 -3.60 10.50 5.56
N GLU A 89 -2.79 10.81 6.57
CA GLU A 89 -2.15 12.12 6.68
C GLU A 89 -1.05 12.29 5.60
N GLY A 90 -1.10 13.43 4.90
CA GLY A 90 -0.14 13.80 3.87
C GLY A 90 -0.67 13.58 2.45
N ASP A 91 0.11 14.03 1.46
CA ASP A 91 -0.22 13.87 0.05
C ASP A 91 0.08 12.44 -0.47
N LEU A 92 -0.24 12.18 -1.74
CA LEU A 92 0.09 10.91 -2.40
C LEU A 92 1.56 10.49 -2.27
N TYR A 93 2.50 11.45 -2.28
CA TYR A 93 3.92 11.15 -2.13
C TYR A 93 4.21 10.64 -0.72
N VAL A 94 3.69 11.32 0.31
CA VAL A 94 3.80 10.89 1.72
C VAL A 94 3.16 9.50 1.89
N PHE A 95 1.97 9.29 1.35
CA PHE A 95 1.31 7.98 1.40
C PHE A 95 2.17 6.87 0.79
N LEU A 96 2.64 7.03 -0.44
CA LEU A 96 3.42 5.98 -1.11
C LEU A 96 4.80 5.76 -0.47
N THR A 97 5.42 6.80 0.09
CA THR A 97 6.68 6.64 0.85
C THR A 97 6.48 5.95 2.20
N ASN A 98 5.35 6.17 2.86
CA ASN A 98 4.95 5.41 4.05
C ASN A 98 4.72 3.93 3.70
N VAL A 99 4.06 3.63 2.58
CA VAL A 99 3.90 2.25 2.08
C VAL A 99 5.27 1.60 1.88
N LEU A 100 6.21 2.27 1.19
CA LEU A 100 7.58 1.75 1.01
C LEU A 100 8.29 1.46 2.34
N THR A 101 8.10 2.34 3.33
CA THR A 101 8.68 2.17 4.67
C THR A 101 8.10 0.95 5.38
N LEU A 102 6.77 0.76 5.32
CA LEU A 102 6.10 -0.39 5.92
C LEU A 102 6.50 -1.71 5.24
N LEU A 103 6.64 -1.71 3.91
CA LEU A 103 7.14 -2.85 3.14
C LEU A 103 8.57 -3.26 3.57
N ASP A 104 9.45 -2.30 3.79
CA ASP A 104 10.82 -2.56 4.29
C ASP A 104 10.83 -3.08 5.74
N LEU A 105 10.00 -2.50 6.62
CA LEU A 105 9.85 -2.97 8.00
C LEU A 105 9.35 -4.41 8.06
N GLU A 106 8.36 -4.74 7.24
CA GLU A 106 7.77 -6.07 7.15
C GLU A 106 8.76 -7.09 6.57
N THR A 107 9.57 -6.67 5.59
CA THR A 107 10.69 -7.45 5.08
C THR A 107 11.67 -7.81 6.20
N LYS A 108 12.12 -6.81 6.96
CA LYS A 108 13.04 -6.99 8.09
C LYS A 108 12.46 -7.89 9.16
N ARG A 109 11.15 -7.78 9.44
CA ARG A 109 10.44 -8.62 10.40
C ARG A 109 10.46 -10.09 9.98
N ARG A 110 10.01 -10.40 8.75
CA ARG A 110 9.93 -11.78 8.24
C ARG A 110 11.31 -12.43 8.11
N VAL A 111 12.30 -11.68 7.64
CA VAL A 111 13.69 -12.17 7.57
C VAL A 111 14.22 -12.52 8.96
N ARG A 112 13.97 -11.67 9.96
CA ARG A 112 14.37 -11.94 11.36
C ARG A 112 13.69 -13.18 11.92
N GLU A 113 12.39 -13.35 11.66
CA GLU A 113 11.63 -14.53 12.09
C GLU A 113 12.17 -15.82 11.45
N PHE A 114 12.47 -15.80 10.16
CA PHE A 114 13.08 -16.92 9.44
C PHE A 114 14.45 -17.31 10.03
N PHE A 115 15.34 -16.34 10.27
CA PHE A 115 16.64 -16.61 10.89
C PHE A 115 16.54 -17.04 12.36
N ARG A 116 15.51 -16.60 13.08
CA ARG A 116 15.25 -17.07 14.46
C ARG A 116 14.87 -18.54 14.48
N LEU A 117 13.97 -18.96 13.59
CA LEU A 117 13.52 -20.35 13.49
C LEU A 117 14.68 -21.29 13.15
N ASN A 118 15.56 -20.90 12.22
CA ASN A 118 16.70 -21.71 11.79
C ASN A 118 17.88 -21.79 12.78
N ARG A 119 17.85 -21.06 13.90
CA ARG A 119 18.85 -21.17 14.99
C ARG A 119 18.42 -22.13 16.11
N THR A 120 17.21 -22.66 16.04
CA THR A 120 16.61 -23.56 17.04
C THR A 120 16.59 -25.03 16.61
N VAL A 121 17.24 -25.34 15.49
CA VAL A 121 17.45 -26.68 14.91
C VAL A 121 18.94 -26.96 14.90
#